data_AF-A0A3P7FJ37-F1
#
_entry.id   AF-A0A3P7FJ37-F1
#
_cell.length_a   1.000
_cell.length_b   1.000
_cell.length_c   1.000
_cell.angle_alpha   90.00
_cell.angle_beta   90.00
_cell.angle_gamma   90.00
#
_symmetry.space_group_name_H-M   'P 1'
#
loop_
_entity.id
_entity.type
_entity.pdbx_description
1 polymer ?
#
loop_
_entity_poly.entity_id
_entity_poly.type
_entity_poly.pdbx_seq_one_letter_code
_entity_poly.pdbx_strand_id
1 'polypeptide(L)'
;MSVDGTTALKNLNNIYNSIHNFIALAEKGNSSDIALKLRHLEASLEQLKEAIDSTSDIIGNENYQRARIADLNRRITLKDGLINSFRNGQWQVERMFDFENIGFTHARDGVKYLICANCEDGPVGYLCPVTKAHFVAVCRVKQE
;
A
#
# COMPACT_ATOMS: atom_id res chain seq x y z
N MET A 1 12.31 -10.70 -12.20
CA MET A 1 13.49 -9.86 -12.53
C MET A 1 13.10 -9.07 -13.77
N SER A 2 13.08 -7.73 -13.70
CA SER A 2 12.53 -6.86 -14.76
C SER A 2 13.22 -7.12 -16.10
N VAL A 3 12.45 -7.68 -17.03
CA VAL A 3 12.86 -8.00 -18.41
C VAL A 3 13.01 -6.72 -19.24
N ASP A 4 12.47 -5.61 -18.74
CA ASP A 4 12.28 -4.37 -19.48
C ASP A 4 13.60 -3.59 -19.56
N GLY A 5 14.32 -3.45 -18.43
CA GLY A 5 15.59 -2.73 -18.38
C GLY A 5 16.72 -3.37 -19.21
N THR A 6 16.70 -4.70 -19.37
CA THR A 6 17.68 -5.41 -20.21
C THR A 6 17.47 -5.13 -21.69
N THR A 7 16.23 -4.84 -22.12
CA THR A 7 15.91 -4.48 -23.50
C THR A 7 16.38 -3.07 -23.82
N ALA A 8 16.14 -2.11 -22.93
CA ALA A 8 16.66 -0.74 -23.07
C ALA A 8 18.20 -0.72 -23.16
N LEU A 9 18.88 -1.51 -22.32
CA LEU A 9 20.36 -1.66 -22.37
C LEU A 9 20.86 -2.21 -23.71
N LYS A 10 20.19 -3.23 -24.28
CA LYS A 10 20.53 -3.76 -25.60
C LYS A 10 20.34 -2.70 -26.69
N ASN A 11 19.25 -1.94 -26.64
CA ASN A 11 18.99 -0.87 -27.60
C ASN A 11 20.06 0.23 -27.51
N LEU A 12 20.50 0.59 -26.31
CA LEU A 12 21.62 1.52 -26.07
C LEU A 12 22.92 1.04 -26.72
N ASN A 13 23.28 -0.25 -26.56
CA ASN A 13 24.46 -0.81 -27.22
C ASN A 13 24.33 -0.82 -28.75
N ASN A 14 23.14 -1.10 -29.29
CA ASN A 14 22.90 -1.05 -30.73
C ASN A 14 23.04 0.37 -31.30
N ILE A 15 22.56 1.38 -30.56
CA ILE A 15 22.74 2.79 -30.88
C ILE A 15 24.22 3.16 -30.86
N TYR A 16 24.94 2.79 -29.79
CA TYR A 16 26.38 3.05 -29.68
C TYR A 16 27.15 2.48 -30.89
N ASN A 17 26.90 1.21 -31.23
CA ASN A 17 27.53 0.57 -32.37
C ASN A 17 27.15 1.24 -33.71
N SER A 18 25.89 1.67 -33.86
CA SER A 18 25.43 2.39 -35.05
C SER A 18 26.13 3.75 -35.20
N ILE A 19 26.28 4.51 -34.11
CA ILE A 19 27.00 5.78 -34.10
C ILE A 19 28.49 5.55 -34.40
N HIS A 20 29.11 4.56 -33.78
CA HIS A 20 30.53 4.26 -33.99
C HIS A 20 30.84 3.91 -35.44
N ASN A 21 29.97 3.10 -36.07
CA ASN A 21 30.09 2.73 -37.48
C ASN A 21 29.83 3.93 -38.39
N PHE A 22 28.86 4.77 -38.05
CA PHE A 22 28.58 6.01 -38.78
C PHE A 22 29.78 6.96 -38.81
N ILE A 23 30.42 7.20 -37.65
CA ILE A 23 31.62 8.04 -37.55
C ILE A 23 32.76 7.47 -38.41
N ALA A 24 33.03 6.16 -38.31
CA ALA A 24 34.09 5.52 -39.08
C ALA A 24 33.88 5.61 -40.61
N LEU A 25 32.63 5.61 -41.09
CA LEU A 25 32.30 5.81 -42.50
C LEU A 25 32.44 7.26 -42.94
N ALA A 26 32.02 8.20 -42.08
CA ALA A 26 32.17 9.63 -42.33
C ALA A 26 33.64 10.03 -42.45
N GLU A 27 34.51 9.52 -41.57
CA GLU A 27 35.96 9.76 -41.62
C GLU A 27 36.62 9.22 -42.90
N LYS A 28 36.10 8.13 -43.46
CA LYS A 28 36.61 7.52 -44.70
C LYS A 28 36.06 8.17 -45.98
N GLY A 29 35.20 9.19 -45.85
CA GLY A 29 34.60 9.89 -47.00
C GLY A 29 33.54 9.08 -47.74
N ASN A 30 33.01 8.01 -47.15
CA ASN A 30 32.04 7.12 -47.81
C ASN A 30 30.62 7.68 -47.67
N SER A 31 30.34 8.76 -48.41
CA SER A 31 29.14 9.58 -48.25
C SER A 31 27.84 8.93 -48.77
N SER A 32 27.92 7.95 -49.65
CA SER A 32 26.75 7.31 -50.28
C SER A 32 25.85 6.57 -49.30
N ASP A 33 26.38 6.09 -48.18
CA ASP A 33 25.63 5.26 -47.21
C ASP A 33 25.14 6.05 -45.98
N ILE A 34 25.52 7.32 -45.85
CA ILE A 34 25.22 8.16 -44.67
C ILE A 34 23.72 8.21 -44.39
N ALA A 35 22.90 8.45 -45.43
CA ALA A 35 21.44 8.55 -45.29
C ALA A 35 20.78 7.23 -44.83
N LEU A 36 21.31 6.08 -45.25
CA LEU A 36 20.82 4.77 -44.80
C LEU A 36 21.17 4.52 -43.34
N LYS A 37 22.40 4.86 -42.92
CA LYS A 37 22.85 4.69 -41.54
C LYS A 37 22.13 5.64 -40.58
N LEU A 38 21.86 6.89 -40.98
CA LEU A 38 21.05 7.81 -40.19
C LEU A 38 19.63 7.27 -39.97
N ARG A 39 18.99 6.71 -41.00
CA ARG A 39 17.68 6.05 -40.85
C ARG A 39 17.72 4.85 -39.90
N HIS A 40 18.79 4.07 -39.92
CA HIS A 40 18.95 2.96 -38.98
C HIS A 40 19.14 3.43 -37.54
N LEU A 41 19.90 4.52 -37.34
CA LEU A 41 20.07 5.14 -36.02
C LEU A 41 18.74 5.68 -35.49
N GLU A 42 17.97 6.36 -36.35
CA GLU A 42 16.64 6.89 -36.03
C GLU A 42 15.68 5.77 -35.58
N ALA A 43 15.63 4.66 -36.32
CA ALA A 43 14.84 3.50 -35.93
C ALA A 43 15.30 2.89 -34.59
N SER A 44 16.62 2.85 -34.34
CA SER A 44 17.16 2.34 -33.07
C SER A 44 16.83 3.24 -31.89
N LEU A 45 16.81 4.56 -32.11
CA LEU A 45 16.38 5.55 -31.11
C LEU A 45 14.89 5.41 -30.79
N GLU A 46 14.03 5.19 -31.78
CA GLU A 46 12.60 4.97 -31.54
C GLU A 46 12.36 3.69 -30.73
N GLN A 47 13.06 2.60 -31.05
CA GLN A 47 13.00 1.36 -30.26
C GLN A 47 13.50 1.54 -28.82
N LEU A 48 14.52 2.37 -28.60
CA LEU A 48 14.97 2.71 -27.25
C LEU A 48 13.89 3.49 -26.49
N LYS A 49 13.27 4.48 -27.13
CA LYS A 49 12.21 5.29 -26.53
C LYS A 49 11.02 4.43 -26.11
N GLU A 50 10.52 3.56 -27.00
CA GLU A 50 9.44 2.62 -26.66
C GLU A 50 9.82 1.68 -25.50
N ALA A 51 11.07 1.19 -25.48
CA ALA A 51 11.54 0.34 -24.39
C ALA A 51 11.59 1.10 -23.05
N ILE A 52 12.01 2.37 -23.05
CA ILE A 52 12.02 3.22 -21.86
C ILE A 52 10.59 3.49 -21.38
N ASP A 53 9.68 3.87 -22.29
CA ASP A 53 8.27 4.12 -21.97
C ASP A 53 7.56 2.87 -21.42
N SER A 54 7.97 1.68 -21.87
CA SER A 54 7.47 0.40 -21.37
C SER A 54 8.06 -0.02 -20.01
N THR A 55 9.15 0.62 -19.57
CA THR A 55 9.77 0.27 -18.29
C THR A 55 8.83 0.66 -17.16
N SER A 56 8.56 -0.31 -16.29
CA SER A 56 7.69 -0.12 -15.13
C SER A 56 8.04 1.16 -14.34
N ASP A 57 7.04 1.98 -13.98
CA ASP A 57 7.23 3.13 -13.08
C ASP A 57 7.55 2.64 -11.66
N ILE A 58 8.83 2.37 -11.43
CA ILE A 58 9.34 1.85 -10.16
C ILE A 58 9.09 2.88 -9.06
N ILE A 59 9.28 4.18 -9.32
CA ILE A 59 9.17 5.23 -8.31
C ILE A 59 7.71 5.41 -7.89
N GLY A 60 6.78 5.50 -8.84
CA GLY A 60 5.36 5.60 -8.55
C GLY A 60 4.84 4.36 -7.80
N ASN A 61 5.23 3.16 -8.24
CA ASN A 61 4.87 1.93 -7.54
C ASN A 61 5.47 1.89 -6.13
N GLU A 62 6.73 2.27 -5.94
CA GLU A 62 7.36 2.34 -4.61
C GLU A 62 6.56 3.25 -3.67
N ASN A 63 6.22 4.46 -4.12
CA ASN A 63 5.43 5.41 -3.33
C ASN A 63 4.06 4.84 -2.95
N TYR A 64 3.37 4.20 -3.89
CA TYR A 64 2.09 3.54 -3.64
C TYR A 64 2.22 2.41 -2.61
N GLN A 65 3.25 1.57 -2.73
CA GLN A 65 3.49 0.49 -1.77
C GLN A 65 3.87 1.03 -0.39
N ARG A 66 4.69 2.09 -0.31
CA ARG A 66 5.01 2.76 0.96
C ARG A 66 3.76 3.31 1.65
N ALA A 67 2.86 3.94 0.91
CA ALA A 67 1.59 4.43 1.44
C ALA A 67 0.71 3.29 1.97
N ARG A 68 0.61 2.16 1.24
CA ARG A 68 -0.12 0.97 1.70
C ARG A 68 0.49 0.34 2.94
N ILE A 69 1.81 0.24 3.01
CA ILE A 69 2.51 -0.30 4.18
C ILE A 69 2.27 0.60 5.40
N ALA A 70 2.29 1.92 5.24
CA ALA A 70 2.00 2.86 6.32
C ALA A 70 0.56 2.69 6.87
N ASP A 71 -0.44 2.53 6.00
CA ASP A 71 -1.82 2.27 6.40
C ASP A 71 -1.96 0.92 7.13
N LEU A 72 -1.33 -0.13 6.60
CA LEU A 72 -1.34 -1.44 7.24
C LEU A 72 -0.71 -1.39 8.64
N ASN A 73 0.42 -0.70 8.80
CA ASN A 73 1.06 -0.52 10.09
C ASN A 73 0.15 0.24 11.07
N ARG A 74 -0.53 1.30 10.62
CA ARG A 74 -1.51 2.02 11.46
C ARG A 74 -2.62 1.10 11.96
N ARG A 75 -3.16 0.26 11.09
CA ARG A 75 -4.20 -0.71 11.45
C ARG A 75 -3.69 -1.77 12.42
N ILE A 76 -2.46 -2.25 12.25
CA ILE A 76 -1.83 -3.19 13.18
C ILE A 76 -1.71 -2.54 14.56
N THR A 77 -1.21 -1.31 14.66
CA THR A 77 -1.13 -0.58 15.94
C THR A 77 -2.49 -0.46 16.64
N LEU A 78 -3.56 -0.16 15.88
CA LEU A 78 -4.92 -0.10 16.45
C LEU A 78 -5.38 -1.47 16.96
N LYS A 79 -5.11 -2.54 16.21
CA LYS A 79 -5.44 -3.91 16.61
C LYS A 79 -4.63 -4.35 17.84
N ASP A 80 -3.34 -4.03 17.91
CA ASP A 80 -2.50 -4.35 19.06
C ASP A 80 -2.95 -3.58 20.30
N GLY A 81 -3.33 -2.30 20.15
CA GLY A 81 -3.94 -1.53 21.23
C GLY A 81 -5.23 -2.17 21.74
N LEU A 82 -6.08 -2.66 20.83
CA LEU A 82 -7.29 -3.37 21.19
C LEU A 82 -6.97 -4.70 21.90
N ILE A 83 -6.08 -5.53 21.35
CA ILE A 83 -5.66 -6.80 21.96
C ILE A 83 -5.09 -6.56 23.37
N ASN A 84 -4.25 -5.54 23.56
CA ASN A 84 -3.72 -5.17 24.87
C ASN A 84 -4.84 -4.74 25.83
N SER A 85 -5.87 -4.04 25.35
CA SER A 85 -7.05 -3.71 26.17
C SER A 85 -7.81 -4.96 26.65
N PHE A 86 -7.92 -5.99 25.80
CA PHE A 86 -8.50 -7.28 26.18
C PHE A 86 -7.62 -8.03 27.19
N ARG A 87 -6.30 -7.95 27.02
CA ARG A 87 -5.33 -8.60 27.90
C ARG A 87 -5.31 -8.02 29.31
N ASN A 88 -5.65 -6.73 29.47
CA ASN A 88 -5.75 -6.04 30.75
C ASN A 88 -7.01 -6.40 31.56
N GLY A 89 -7.80 -7.38 31.10
CA GLY A 89 -8.96 -7.89 31.80
C GLY A 89 -10.27 -7.23 31.37
N GLN A 90 -11.35 -7.97 31.56
CA GLN A 90 -12.71 -7.55 31.22
C GLN A 90 -13.67 -8.02 32.29
N TRP A 91 -14.67 -7.19 32.57
CA TRP A 91 -15.82 -7.61 33.35
C TRP A 91 -16.85 -8.22 32.40
N GLN A 92 -17.33 -9.41 32.73
CA GLN A 92 -18.45 -10.04 32.03
C GLN A 92 -19.73 -9.79 32.83
N VAL A 93 -20.76 -9.29 32.14
CA VAL A 93 -22.10 -9.08 32.70
C VAL A 93 -23.09 -9.87 31.86
N GLU A 94 -23.84 -10.77 32.49
CA GLU A 94 -24.73 -11.69 31.77
C GLU A 94 -25.98 -10.99 31.24
N ARG A 95 -26.66 -10.20 32.07
CA ARG A 95 -27.92 -9.55 31.69
C ARG A 95 -27.77 -8.05 31.64
N MET A 96 -28.41 -7.43 30.65
CA MET A 96 -28.35 -5.97 30.48
C MET A 96 -28.90 -5.19 31.68
N PHE A 97 -29.83 -5.78 32.43
CA PHE A 97 -30.45 -5.18 33.61
C PHE A 97 -29.56 -5.20 34.85
N ASP A 98 -28.42 -5.90 34.80
CA ASP A 98 -27.45 -5.90 35.89
C ASP A 98 -26.50 -4.68 35.82
N PHE A 99 -26.59 -3.87 34.74
CA PHE A 99 -25.90 -2.58 34.66
C PHE A 99 -26.71 -1.48 35.35
N GLU A 100 -26.02 -0.61 36.11
CA GLU A 100 -26.63 0.58 36.69
C GLU A 100 -26.87 1.68 35.65
N ASN A 101 -25.87 1.95 34.79
CA ASN A 101 -25.93 3.06 33.84
C ASN A 101 -25.10 2.81 32.58
N ILE A 102 -25.66 2.07 31.62
CA ILE A 102 -25.00 1.74 30.36
C ILE A 102 -25.92 2.00 29.16
N GLY A 103 -25.34 2.58 28.10
CA GLY A 103 -25.99 2.74 26.80
C GLY A 103 -25.50 1.70 25.79
N PHE A 104 -26.26 1.53 24.71
CA PHE A 104 -25.92 0.62 23.62
C PHE A 104 -25.95 1.36 22.28
N THR A 105 -24.92 1.16 21.46
CA THR A 105 -24.94 1.67 20.08
C THR A 105 -25.93 0.88 19.22
N HIS A 106 -26.33 1.48 18.09
CA HIS A 106 -26.91 0.70 17.00
C HIS A 106 -25.92 -0.37 16.54
N ALA A 107 -26.45 -1.51 16.07
CA ALA A 107 -25.62 -2.58 15.56
C ALA A 107 -25.02 -2.19 14.21
N ARG A 108 -23.68 -2.19 14.10
CA ARG A 108 -22.95 -2.11 12.83
C ARG A 108 -22.20 -3.43 12.66
N ASP A 109 -22.37 -4.07 11.50
CA ASP A 109 -21.77 -5.38 11.19
C ASP A 109 -22.04 -6.46 12.27
N GLY A 110 -23.23 -6.41 12.87
CA GLY A 110 -23.67 -7.38 13.88
C GLY A 110 -23.11 -7.17 15.29
N VAL A 111 -22.30 -6.13 15.52
CA VAL A 111 -21.72 -5.80 16.83
C VAL A 111 -22.44 -4.59 17.43
N LYS A 112 -22.85 -4.71 18.70
CA LYS A 112 -23.30 -3.57 19.52
C LYS A 112 -22.21 -3.24 20.52
N TYR A 113 -21.90 -1.96 20.67
CA TYR A 113 -20.94 -1.47 21.65
C TYR A 113 -21.65 -0.89 22.87
N LEU A 114 -21.00 -1.00 24.02
CA LEU A 114 -21.42 -0.40 25.28
C LEU A 114 -20.83 1.01 25.36
N ILE A 115 -21.64 1.99 25.73
CA ILE A 115 -21.24 3.40 25.90
C ILE A 115 -21.73 3.91 27.26
N CYS A 116 -21.16 5.00 27.75
CA CYS A 116 -21.70 5.68 28.93
C CYS A 116 -23.10 6.22 28.61
N ALA A 117 -24.11 5.88 29.39
CA ALA A 117 -25.48 6.37 29.14
C ALA A 117 -25.69 7.86 29.49
N ASN A 118 -24.79 8.48 30.26
CA ASN A 118 -24.89 9.90 30.61
C ASN A 118 -24.20 10.83 29.60
N CYS A 119 -23.01 10.48 29.12
CA CYS A 119 -22.23 11.34 28.22
C CYS A 119 -22.08 10.78 26.81
N GLU A 120 -22.63 9.59 26.54
CA GLU A 120 -22.53 8.86 25.26
C GLU A 120 -21.10 8.53 24.82
N ASP A 121 -20.10 8.76 25.68
CA ASP A 121 -18.70 8.47 25.38
C ASP A 121 -18.45 6.95 25.40
N GLY A 122 -17.60 6.50 24.48
CA GLY A 122 -17.32 5.09 24.30
C GLY A 122 -16.54 4.77 23.02
N PRO A 123 -16.35 3.47 22.72
CA PRO A 123 -16.90 2.32 23.45
C PRO A 123 -16.15 2.03 24.75
N VAL A 124 -16.91 1.66 25.80
CA VAL A 124 -16.37 1.11 27.07
C VAL A 124 -16.38 -0.42 27.08
N GLY A 125 -17.06 -1.04 26.11
CA GLY A 125 -17.20 -2.48 25.99
C GLY A 125 -18.02 -2.90 24.77
N TYR A 126 -18.43 -4.17 24.71
CA TYR A 126 -19.25 -4.70 23.62
C TYR A 126 -20.18 -5.84 24.07
N LEU A 127 -21.25 -6.07 23.30
CA LEU A 127 -22.10 -7.26 23.40
C LEU A 127 -21.56 -8.35 22.48
N CYS A 128 -21.18 -9.50 23.04
CA CYS A 128 -20.73 -10.62 22.23
C CYS A 128 -21.91 -11.23 21.45
N PRO A 129 -21.84 -11.28 20.10
CA PRO A 129 -22.95 -11.76 19.29
C PRO A 129 -23.23 -13.26 19.48
N VAL A 130 -22.21 -14.03 19.91
CA VAL A 130 -22.29 -15.48 20.13
C VAL A 130 -22.86 -15.81 21.50
N THR A 131 -22.22 -15.34 22.57
CA THR A 131 -22.61 -15.69 23.95
C THR A 131 -23.76 -14.85 24.49
N LYS A 132 -24.06 -13.71 23.84
CA LYS A 132 -24.98 -12.68 24.34
C LYS A 132 -24.56 -12.03 25.67
N ALA A 133 -23.35 -12.32 26.14
CA ALA A 133 -22.77 -11.66 27.31
C ALA A 133 -22.20 -10.29 26.95
N HIS A 134 -22.21 -9.39 27.93
CA HIS A 134 -21.68 -8.05 27.82
C HIS A 134 -20.27 -8.01 28.42
N PHE A 135 -19.32 -7.44 27.69
CA PHE A 135 -17.93 -7.34 28.15
C PHE A 135 -17.54 -5.88 28.28
N VAL A 136 -17.15 -5.46 29.49
CA VAL A 136 -16.64 -4.13 29.79
C VAL A 136 -15.11 -4.19 29.86
N ALA A 137 -14.44 -3.36 29.08
CA ALA A 137 -12.98 -3.28 29.09
C ALA A 137 -12.52 -2.54 30.35
N VAL A 138 -11.73 -3.20 31.20
CA VAL A 138 -11.24 -2.62 32.46
C VAL A 138 -10.49 -1.31 32.23
N CYS A 139 -9.72 -1.21 31.13
CA CYS A 139 -8.96 -0.01 30.83
C CYS A 139 -9.79 1.18 30.30
N ARG A 140 -11.10 1.02 30.13
CA ARG A 140 -12.02 2.08 29.64
C ARG A 140 -12.95 2.62 30.73
N VAL A 141 -12.86 2.08 31.95
CA VAL A 141 -13.67 2.50 33.10
C VAL A 141 -12.76 2.72 34.30
N LYS A 142 -13.12 3.65 35.17
CA LYS A 142 -12.45 3.85 36.45
C LYS A 142 -13.07 2.91 37.49
N GLN A 143 -12.25 2.32 38.34
CA GLN A 143 -12.69 1.52 39.50
C GLN A 143 -12.51 2.37 40.76
N GLU A 144 -13.52 2.39 41.62
CA GLU A 144 -13.53 3.11 42.90
C GLU A 144 -13.74 2.14 44.07
#